data_AF-A0A376L0S3-F1
#
_entry.id   AF-A0A376L0S3-F1
#
_cell.length_a   1.000
_cell.length_b   1.000
_cell.length_c   1.000
_cell.angle_alpha   90.00
_cell.angle_beta   90.00
_cell.angle_gamma   90.00
#
_symmetry.space_group_name_H-M   'P 1'
#
loop_
_entity.id
_entity.type
_entity.pdbx_description
1 polymer ?
#
loop_
_entity_poly.entity_id
_entity_poly.type
_entity_poly.pdbx_seq_one_letter_code
_entity_poly.pdbx_strand_id
1 'polypeptide(L)'
;MARFDPRTGLTRLITQRVSQASMTQRAGRAGRLEPGISLHLIAKEQAERAAAQSEPEILQSDLSGLLMELLQWGCSDPAQMSWLDQPPTVNLLAAKRLLQMLGGAGG
;
A
#
# COMPACT_ATOMS: atom_id res chain seq x y z
N MET A 1 1.22 -8.07 5.66
CA MET A 1 1.34 -6.83 4.87
C MET A 1 2.03 -5.79 5.72
N ALA A 2 2.96 -5.04 5.15
CA ALA A 2 3.58 -3.91 5.84
C ALA A 2 2.56 -2.78 5.95
N ARG A 3 2.40 -2.20 7.15
CA ARG A 3 1.54 -1.04 7.39
C ARG A 3 2.29 -0.02 8.24
N PHE A 4 2.34 1.20 7.74
CA PHE A 4 2.91 2.36 8.41
C PHE A 4 1.91 2.94 9.42
N ASP A 5 2.39 3.27 10.62
CA ASP A 5 1.64 4.04 11.61
C ASP A 5 2.23 5.45 11.74
N PRO A 6 1.55 6.50 11.26
CA PRO A 6 2.07 7.86 11.27
C PRO A 6 2.23 8.45 12.68
N ARG A 7 1.62 7.83 13.71
CA ARG A 7 1.77 8.28 15.10
C ARG A 7 3.09 7.82 15.72
N THR A 8 3.54 6.62 15.35
CA THR A 8 4.78 6.03 15.88
C THR A 8 5.96 6.20 14.93
N GLY A 9 5.70 6.45 13.64
CA GLY A 9 6.72 6.47 12.59
C GLY A 9 7.25 5.07 12.24
N LEU A 10 6.59 4.01 12.68
CA LEU A 10 7.04 2.64 12.48
C LEU A 10 6.18 1.90 11.45
N THR A 11 6.85 1.07 10.64
CA THR A 11 6.19 0.10 9.77
C THR A 11 6.12 -1.25 10.47
N ARG A 12 4.94 -1.86 10.51
CA ARG A 12 4.71 -3.16 11.15
C ARG A 12 4.11 -4.17 10.19
N LEU A 13 4.38 -5.45 10.43
CA LEU A 13 3.71 -6.52 9.71
C LEU A 13 2.37 -6.83 10.36
N ILE A 14 1.31 -6.77 9.57
CA ILE A 14 -0.03 -7.19 9.96
C ILE A 14 -0.54 -8.34 9.11
N THR A 15 -1.37 -9.20 9.69
CA THR A 15 -2.15 -10.18 8.94
C THR A 15 -3.53 -9.59 8.66
N GLN A 16 -3.96 -9.65 7.41
CA GLN A 16 -5.26 -9.14 6.98
C GLN A 16 -5.91 -10.09 5.98
N ARG A 17 -7.21 -9.91 5.74
CA ARG A 17 -7.91 -10.62 4.67
C ARG A 17 -7.37 -10.19 3.32
N VAL A 18 -7.31 -11.14 2.40
CA VAL A 18 -6.93 -10.90 1.00
C VAL A 18 -8.13 -10.36 0.22
N SER A 19 -7.86 -9.61 -0.84
CA SER A 19 -8.89 -9.11 -1.75
C SER A 19 -9.49 -10.23 -2.60
N GLN A 20 -10.67 -9.97 -3.17
CA GLN A 20 -11.31 -10.88 -4.12
C GLN A 20 -10.42 -11.10 -5.34
N ALA A 21 -9.83 -10.05 -5.91
CA ALA A 21 -8.88 -10.16 -7.02
C ALA A 21 -7.69 -11.07 -6.69
N SER A 22 -7.12 -10.96 -5.48
CA SER A 22 -6.02 -11.84 -5.06
C SER A 22 -6.49 -13.28 -4.84
N MET A 23 -7.69 -13.49 -4.29
CA MET A 23 -8.30 -14.82 -4.15
C MET A 23 -8.46 -15.48 -5.52
N THR A 24 -9.03 -14.78 -6.49
CA THR A 24 -9.19 -15.27 -7.87
C THR A 24 -7.84 -15.56 -8.52
N GLN A 25 -6.86 -14.68 -8.35
CA GLN A 25 -5.50 -14.91 -8.87
C GLN A 25 -4.87 -16.18 -8.27
N ARG A 26 -5.04 -16.42 -6.96
CA ARG A 26 -4.55 -17.64 -6.30
C ARG A 26 -5.28 -18.89 -6.78
N ALA A 27 -6.59 -18.82 -6.96
CA ALA A 27 -7.38 -19.92 -7.51
C ALA A 27 -6.90 -20.30 -8.92
N GLY A 28 -6.63 -19.31 -9.78
CA GLY A 28 -6.09 -19.53 -11.12
C GLY A 28 -4.72 -20.22 -11.15
N ARG A 29 -3.95 -20.20 -10.05
CA ARG A 29 -2.67 -20.94 -9.97
C ARG A 29 -2.86 -22.45 -9.95
N ALA A 30 -3.99 -22.95 -9.45
CA ALA A 30 -4.29 -24.38 -9.42
C ALA A 30 -4.61 -24.93 -10.82
N GLY A 31 -5.10 -24.09 -11.74
CA GLY A 31 -5.55 -24.49 -13.07
C GLY A 31 -4.54 -24.28 -14.20
N ARG A 32 -3.23 -24.18 -13.90
CA ARG A 32 -2.21 -23.84 -14.92
C ARG A 32 -1.91 -24.95 -15.92
N LEU A 33 -2.02 -26.21 -15.49
CA LEU A 33 -1.62 -27.38 -16.27
C LEU A 33 -2.84 -28.16 -16.76
N GLU A 34 -3.83 -28.30 -15.90
CA GLU A 34 -5.06 -29.06 -16.11
C GLU A 34 -6.15 -28.48 -15.18
N PRO A 35 -7.41 -28.94 -15.27
CA PRO A 35 -8.46 -28.49 -14.35
C PRO A 35 -8.04 -28.68 -12.88
N GLY A 36 -7.92 -27.56 -12.16
CA GLY A 36 -7.48 -27.52 -10.77
C GLY A 36 -8.57 -27.09 -9.80
N ILE A 37 -8.42 -27.46 -8.54
CA ILE A 37 -9.32 -27.06 -7.44
C ILE A 37 -8.58 -26.13 -6.50
N SER A 38 -9.22 -25.03 -6.12
CA SER A 38 -8.72 -24.11 -5.10
C SER A 38 -9.70 -24.03 -3.94
N LEU A 39 -9.19 -24.24 -2.72
CA LEU A 39 -9.97 -24.17 -1.50
C LEU A 39 -9.64 -22.89 -0.73
N HIS A 40 -10.67 -22.07 -0.48
CA HIS A 40 -10.55 -20.88 0.36
C HIS A 40 -10.97 -21.22 1.79
N LEU A 41 -10.08 -21.04 2.77
CA LEU A 41 -10.32 -21.35 4.18
C LEU A 41 -11.12 -20.24 4.91
N ILE A 42 -12.19 -19.77 4.27
CA ILE A 42 -13.11 -18.75 4.80
C ILE A 42 -14.52 -19.04 4.31
N ALA A 43 -15.54 -18.60 5.04
CA ALA A 43 -16.93 -18.71 4.59
C ALA A 43 -17.15 -17.90 3.31
N LYS A 44 -18.02 -18.41 2.42
CA LYS A 44 -18.35 -17.79 1.13
C LYS A 44 -18.78 -16.32 1.29
N GLU A 45 -19.66 -16.05 2.25
CA GLU A 45 -20.11 -14.69 2.56
C GLU A 45 -18.97 -13.75 2.98
N GLN A 46 -17.94 -14.26 3.67
CA GLN A 46 -16.77 -13.45 4.02
C GLN A 46 -15.90 -13.17 2.81
N ALA A 47 -15.83 -14.10 1.84
CA ALA A 47 -15.14 -13.87 0.57
C ALA A 47 -15.88 -12.82 -0.27
N GLU A 48 -17.21 -12.90 -0.34
CA GLU A 48 -18.07 -11.96 -1.08
C GLU A 48 -18.04 -10.54 -0.49
N ARG A 49 -17.88 -10.42 0.84
CA ARG A 49 -17.70 -9.12 1.53
C ARG A 49 -16.26 -8.60 1.55
N ALA A 50 -15.28 -9.38 1.08
CA ALA A 50 -13.89 -8.92 1.05
C ALA A 50 -13.74 -7.74 0.07
N ALA A 51 -12.72 -6.90 0.28
CA ALA A 51 -12.40 -5.83 -0.65
C ALA A 51 -12.19 -6.39 -2.07
N ALA A 52 -12.78 -5.75 -3.08
CA ALA A 52 -12.67 -6.22 -4.46
C ALA A 52 -11.21 -6.23 -4.93
N GLN A 53 -10.47 -5.15 -4.65
CA GLN A 53 -9.07 -4.97 -4.99
C GLN A 53 -8.19 -4.93 -3.75
N SER A 54 -6.91 -5.25 -3.91
CA SER A 54 -5.92 -5.08 -2.85
C SER A 54 -5.65 -3.61 -2.62
N GLU A 55 -5.45 -3.22 -1.37
CA GLU A 55 -5.04 -1.86 -1.02
C GLU A 55 -3.66 -1.56 -1.64
N PRO A 56 -3.52 -0.46 -2.40
CA PRO A 56 -2.24 -0.03 -2.95
C PRO A 56 -1.19 0.20 -1.85
N GLU A 57 0.08 -0.03 -2.19
CA GLU A 57 1.19 0.14 -1.25
C GLU A 57 1.36 1.61 -0.81
N ILE A 58 1.15 2.56 -1.74
CA ILE A 58 1.27 4.00 -1.48
C ILE A 58 0.30 4.49 -0.38
N LEU A 59 -0.83 3.81 -0.18
CA LEU A 59 -1.81 4.19 0.83
C LEU A 59 -1.44 3.78 2.26
N GLN A 60 -0.50 2.84 2.42
CA GLN A 60 -0.20 2.23 3.72
C GLN A 60 1.29 2.17 4.06
N SER A 61 2.14 2.80 3.26
CA SER A 61 3.59 2.79 3.45
C SER A 61 4.11 4.10 4.01
N ASP A 62 5.34 4.05 4.54
CA ASP A 62 6.13 5.24 4.83
C ASP A 62 6.46 5.94 3.51
N LEU A 63 6.16 7.24 3.43
CA LEU A 63 6.35 8.04 2.21
C LEU A 63 7.62 8.89 2.25
N SER A 64 8.49 8.72 3.23
CA SER A 64 9.71 9.53 3.38
C SER A 64 10.67 9.36 2.22
N GLY A 65 10.87 8.12 1.75
CA GLY A 65 11.66 7.84 0.55
C GLY A 65 11.05 8.45 -0.70
N LEU A 66 9.74 8.24 -0.91
CA LEU A 66 9.00 8.82 -2.03
C LEU A 66 9.09 10.36 -2.04
N LEU A 67 8.89 11.00 -0.90
CA LEU A 67 8.94 12.46 -0.79
C LEU A 67 10.34 12.99 -1.09
N MET A 68 11.39 12.29 -0.65
CA MET A 68 12.77 12.64 -0.99
C MET A 68 13.05 12.54 -2.49
N GLU A 69 12.57 11.47 -3.16
CA GLU A 69 12.68 11.32 -4.61
C GLU A 69 11.93 12.42 -5.36
N LEU A 70 10.71 12.78 -4.92
CA LEU A 70 9.94 13.85 -5.52
C LEU A 70 10.63 15.22 -5.40
N LEU A 71 11.17 15.53 -4.21
CA LEU A 71 11.94 16.75 -4.00
C LEU A 71 13.19 16.79 -4.89
N GLN A 72 13.91 15.67 -5.01
CA GLN A 72 15.05 15.56 -5.91
C GLN A 72 14.65 15.74 -7.39
N TRP A 73 13.47 15.26 -7.77
CA TRP A 73 12.91 15.44 -9.10
C TRP A 73 12.48 16.90 -9.38
N GLY A 74 12.45 17.76 -8.37
CA GLY A 74 11.95 19.14 -8.48
C GLY A 74 10.43 19.26 -8.33
N CYS A 75 9.76 18.20 -7.86
CA CYS A 75 8.34 18.20 -7.54
C CYS A 75 8.14 18.59 -6.06
N SER A 76 7.66 19.81 -5.83
CA SER A 76 7.42 20.34 -4.48
C SER A 76 6.09 19.91 -3.88
N ASP A 77 5.14 19.50 -4.72
CA ASP A 77 3.83 19.01 -4.31
C ASP A 77 3.51 17.69 -5.02
N PRO A 78 3.42 16.56 -4.29
CA PRO A 78 3.04 15.28 -4.87
C PRO A 78 1.76 15.32 -5.72
N ALA A 79 0.82 16.23 -5.45
CA ALA A 79 -0.40 16.38 -6.23
C ALA A 79 -0.17 16.84 -7.68
N GLN A 80 1.02 17.35 -8.02
CA GLN A 80 1.41 17.71 -9.39
C GLN A 80 1.64 16.48 -10.29
N MET A 81 1.79 15.29 -9.69
CA MET A 81 2.01 14.04 -10.41
C MET A 81 0.70 13.29 -10.68
N SER A 82 0.72 12.47 -11.73
CA SER A 82 -0.42 11.62 -12.14
C SER A 82 -0.35 10.25 -11.46
N TRP A 83 -0.97 10.11 -10.30
CA TRP A 83 -1.04 8.84 -9.56
C TRP A 83 -2.27 8.02 -9.93
N LEU A 84 -2.16 6.69 -9.86
CA LEU A 84 -3.34 5.80 -9.82
C LEU A 84 -4.13 6.02 -8.53
N ASP A 85 -3.41 6.07 -7.40
CA ASP A 85 -3.95 6.35 -6.07
C ASP A 85 -3.09 7.44 -5.43
N GLN A 86 -3.75 8.52 -4.99
CA GLN A 86 -3.05 9.67 -4.43
C GLN A 86 -2.41 9.32 -3.07
N PRO A 87 -1.17 9.75 -2.82
CA PRO A 87 -0.52 9.53 -1.53
C PRO A 87 -1.31 10.18 -0.39
N PRO A 88 -1.59 9.46 0.72
CA PRO A 88 -2.39 9.99 1.81
C PRO A 88 -1.72 11.20 2.47
N THR A 89 -2.49 12.28 2.66
CA THR A 89 -1.99 13.51 3.29
C THR A 89 -1.38 13.27 4.67
N VAL A 90 -1.95 12.34 5.46
CA VAL A 90 -1.45 12.01 6.80
C VAL A 90 -0.03 11.42 6.73
N ASN A 91 0.23 10.52 5.77
CA ASN A 91 1.54 9.89 5.61
C ASN A 91 2.55 10.87 5.00
N LEU A 92 2.13 11.73 4.07
CA LEU A 92 2.96 12.81 3.53
C LEU A 92 3.41 13.81 4.61
N LEU A 93 2.51 14.16 5.53
CA LEU A 93 2.84 15.04 6.66
C LEU A 93 3.83 14.36 7.62
N ALA A 94 3.69 13.06 7.88
CA ALA A 94 4.65 12.30 8.67
C ALA A 94 6.03 12.27 8.00
N ALA A 95 6.07 11.98 6.70
CA ALA A 95 7.29 12.01 5.89
C ALA A 95 7.98 13.38 5.92
N LYS A 96 7.21 14.47 5.72
CA LYS A 96 7.74 15.84 5.77
C LYS A 96 8.36 16.17 7.13
N ARG A 97 7.69 15.78 8.24
CA ARG A 97 8.22 15.96 9.60
C ARG A 97 9.52 15.17 9.81
N LEU A 98 9.59 13.94 9.30
CA LEU A 98 10.80 13.13 9.39
C LEU A 98 11.96 13.78 8.62
N LEU A 99 11.74 14.17 7.36
CA LEU A 99 12.78 14.83 6.55
C LEU A 99 13.25 16.15 7.18
N GLN A 100 12.35 16.93 7.79
CA GLN A 100 12.71 18.12 8.56
C GLN A 100 13.60 17.79 9.76
N MET A 101 13.27 16.74 10.51
CA MET A 101 14.07 16.28 11.65
C MET A 101 15.47 15.80 11.25
N LEU A 102 15.60 15.18 10.07
CA LEU A 102 16.85 14.69 9.53
C LEU A 102 17.68 15.78 8.82
N GLY A 103 17.18 17.02 8.74
CA GLY A 103 17.84 18.13 8.04
C GLY A 103 17.71 18.09 6.50
N GLY A 104 16.90 17.16 5.97
CA GLY A 104 16.68 16.98 4.52
C GLY A 104 15.68 17.95 3.89
N ALA A 105 14.97 18.75 4.68
CA ALA A 105 14.02 19.77 4.19
C ALA A 105 14.60 21.20 4.21
N GLY A 106 15.93 21.33 4.07
CA GLY A 106 16.60 22.61 3.83
C GLY A 106 16.78 22.84 2.33
N GLY A 107 15.88 23.63 1.74
CA GLY A 107 15.86 24.02 0.33
C GLY A 107 14.49 24.44 -0.13
#